data_AF-A0A2P4YWH3-F1
#
_entry.id   AF-A0A2P4YWH3-F1
#
_cell.length_a   1.000
_cell.length_b   1.000
_cell.length_c   1.000
_cell.angle_alpha   90.00
_cell.angle_beta   90.00
_cell.angle_gamma   90.00
#
_symmetry.space_group_name_H-M   'P 1'
#
loop_
_entity.id
_entity.type
_entity.pdbx_description
1 polymer ?
#
loop_
_entity_poly.entity_id
_entity_poly.type
_entity_poly.pdbx_seq_one_letter_code
_entity_poly.pdbx_strand_id
1 'polypeptide(L)'
;MDIFGKVDAPESSLMRTQIYLTGREHPIYPNSSGHFQINNLSKGEYLLRVLGPEHVYDSYILQIAEQESKDGTRLVCKKRIFDFKTGKPGAIVNSYVLNIKPLYSTKAESDNYDGLQNLLSLLKNPLVLISAVSLGITFVLPMLQESLDAEAMEEITGSIPGGKLSFKPEA
;
A
#
# COMPACT_ATOMS: atom_id res chain seq x y z
N MET A 1 -29.36 1.79 -23.21
CA MET A 1 -28.03 2.17 -23.71
C MET A 1 -27.01 1.20 -23.16
N ASP A 2 -26.08 0.76 -23.98
CA ASP A 2 -25.03 -0.18 -23.56
C ASP A 2 -23.69 0.54 -23.47
N ILE A 3 -22.90 0.19 -22.46
CA ILE A 3 -21.59 0.78 -22.19
C ILE A 3 -20.54 -0.32 -22.21
N PHE A 4 -19.51 -0.14 -23.03
CA PHE A 4 -18.36 -1.02 -23.13
C PHE A 4 -17.17 -0.40 -22.43
N GLY A 5 -16.37 -1.23 -21.75
CA GLY A 5 -15.14 -0.78 -21.12
C GLY A 5 -14.08 -1.87 -21.04
N LYS A 6 -12.88 -1.44 -20.69
CA LYS A 6 -11.72 -2.29 -20.48
C LYS A 6 -10.96 -1.81 -19.24
N VAL A 7 -10.74 -2.70 -18.29
CA VAL A 7 -9.87 -2.48 -17.13
C VAL A 7 -8.47 -2.95 -17.47
N ASP A 8 -7.47 -2.09 -17.23
CA ASP A 8 -6.06 -2.40 -17.41
C ASP A 8 -5.46 -2.94 -16.11
N ALA A 9 -5.18 -4.24 -16.09
CA ALA A 9 -4.53 -4.94 -14.98
C ALA A 9 -4.00 -6.31 -15.41
N PRO A 10 -3.08 -6.92 -14.64
CA PRO A 10 -2.70 -8.31 -14.85
C PRO A 10 -3.89 -9.26 -14.77
N GLU A 11 -3.90 -10.31 -15.59
CA GLU A 11 -4.99 -11.30 -15.65
C GLU A 11 -5.36 -11.86 -14.27
N SER A 12 -4.34 -12.16 -13.44
CA SER A 12 -4.52 -12.65 -12.08
C SER A 12 -5.28 -11.68 -11.16
N SER A 13 -5.18 -10.38 -11.41
CA SER A 13 -5.94 -9.33 -10.71
C SER A 13 -7.33 -9.13 -11.31
N LEU A 14 -7.48 -9.27 -12.64
CA LEU A 14 -8.75 -9.09 -13.34
C LEU A 14 -9.82 -10.08 -12.84
N MET A 15 -9.44 -11.33 -12.58
CA MET A 15 -10.37 -12.36 -12.07
C MET A 15 -10.99 -12.05 -10.71
N ARG A 16 -10.39 -11.14 -9.93
CA ARG A 16 -10.90 -10.67 -8.63
C ARG A 16 -11.40 -9.23 -8.68
N THR A 17 -11.36 -8.60 -9.85
CA THR A 17 -11.83 -7.22 -10.03
C THR A 17 -13.36 -7.20 -10.10
N GLN A 18 -13.97 -6.30 -9.33
CA GLN A 18 -15.42 -6.09 -9.31
C GLN A 18 -15.75 -4.68 -9.76
N ILE A 19 -16.73 -4.56 -10.66
CA ILE A 19 -17.21 -3.29 -11.19
C ILE A 19 -18.60 -3.04 -10.62
N TYR A 20 -18.73 -2.02 -9.80
CA TYR A 20 -19.98 -1.60 -9.20
C TYR A 20 -20.57 -0.43 -9.96
N LEU A 21 -21.89 -0.46 -10.14
CA LEU A 21 -22.66 0.63 -10.72
C LEU A 21 -23.84 0.97 -9.80
N THR A 22 -24.01 2.24 -9.47
CA THR A 22 -25.18 2.69 -8.68
C THR A 22 -26.49 2.20 -9.30
N GLY A 23 -27.43 1.72 -8.48
CA GLY A 23 -28.72 1.23 -8.94
C GLY A 23 -28.71 -0.21 -9.49
N ARG A 24 -27.55 -0.90 -9.47
CA ARG A 24 -27.49 -2.34 -9.71
C ARG A 24 -27.19 -3.09 -8.41
N GLU A 25 -27.85 -4.24 -8.23
CA GLU A 25 -27.66 -5.10 -7.06
C GLU A 25 -26.37 -5.91 -7.13
N HIS A 26 -26.02 -6.39 -8.34
CA HIS A 26 -24.90 -7.31 -8.54
C HIS A 26 -23.72 -6.61 -9.23
N PRO A 27 -22.48 -6.87 -8.80
CA PRO A 27 -21.30 -6.38 -9.48
C PRO A 27 -21.14 -7.04 -10.86
N ILE A 28 -20.44 -6.33 -11.73
CA ILE A 28 -20.05 -6.78 -13.06
C ILE A 28 -18.58 -7.20 -13.00
N TYR A 29 -18.26 -8.33 -13.62
CA TYR A 29 -16.89 -8.86 -13.65
C TYR A 29 -16.29 -8.67 -15.04
N PRO A 30 -15.06 -8.12 -15.15
CA PRO A 30 -14.35 -8.11 -16.42
C PRO A 30 -13.89 -9.53 -16.78
N ASN A 31 -13.69 -9.79 -18.06
CA ASN A 31 -13.08 -11.04 -18.52
C ASN A 31 -11.55 -11.06 -18.32
N SER A 32 -10.89 -12.16 -18.70
CA SER A 32 -9.42 -12.30 -18.61
C SER A 32 -8.63 -11.23 -19.38
N SER A 33 -9.25 -10.64 -20.42
CA SER A 33 -8.67 -9.55 -21.20
C SER A 33 -9.05 -8.15 -20.68
N GLY A 34 -9.76 -8.08 -19.54
CA GLY A 34 -10.17 -6.84 -18.88
C GLY A 34 -11.45 -6.22 -19.42
N HIS A 35 -12.09 -6.81 -20.44
CA HIS A 35 -13.27 -6.24 -21.06
C HIS A 35 -14.53 -6.50 -20.22
N PHE A 36 -15.42 -5.52 -20.19
CA PHE A 36 -16.73 -5.62 -19.57
C PHE A 36 -17.79 -4.87 -20.38
N GLN A 37 -19.04 -5.24 -20.16
CA GLN A 37 -20.19 -4.64 -20.81
C GLN A 37 -21.31 -4.40 -19.78
N ILE A 38 -21.92 -3.22 -19.86
CA ILE A 38 -23.08 -2.85 -19.05
C ILE A 38 -24.25 -2.63 -19.99
N ASN A 39 -25.28 -3.46 -19.84
CA ASN A 39 -26.43 -3.45 -20.75
C ASN A 39 -27.62 -2.68 -20.20
N ASN A 40 -28.48 -2.22 -21.10
CA ASN A 40 -29.83 -1.76 -20.77
C ASN A 40 -29.87 -0.64 -19.72
N LEU A 41 -28.91 0.29 -19.77
CA LEU A 41 -28.96 1.46 -18.92
C LEU A 41 -30.02 2.45 -19.44
N SER A 42 -30.91 2.84 -18.54
CA SER A 42 -31.93 3.87 -18.77
C SER A 42 -31.33 5.27 -18.66
N LYS A 43 -32.11 6.28 -19.02
CA LYS A 43 -31.78 7.68 -18.77
C LYS A 43 -31.55 7.90 -17.27
N GLY A 44 -30.49 8.62 -16.92
CA GLY A 44 -30.11 8.85 -15.53
C GLY A 44 -28.62 9.10 -15.35
N GLU A 45 -28.22 9.28 -14.10
CA GLU A 45 -26.83 9.41 -13.70
C GLU A 45 -26.42 8.20 -12.87
N TYR A 46 -25.25 7.64 -13.19
CA TYR A 46 -24.71 6.46 -12.53
C TYR A 46 -23.27 6.72 -12.10
N LEU A 47 -22.90 6.22 -10.91
CA LEU A 47 -21.51 6.18 -10.47
C LEU A 47 -20.97 4.77 -10.71
N LEU A 48 -19.93 4.66 -11.53
CA LEU A 48 -19.18 3.45 -11.80
C LEU A 48 -17.91 3.44 -10.94
N ARG A 49 -17.71 2.35 -10.21
CA ARG A 49 -16.52 2.12 -9.37
C ARG A 49 -15.89 0.79 -9.72
N VAL A 50 -14.57 0.77 -9.84
CA VAL A 50 -13.79 -0.46 -10.06
C VAL A 50 -13.00 -0.77 -8.81
N LEU A 51 -13.25 -1.94 -8.23
CA LEU A 51 -12.53 -2.46 -7.08
C LEU A 51 -11.63 -3.60 -7.57
N GLY A 52 -10.33 -3.35 -7.60
CA GLY A 52 -9.32 -4.38 -7.84
C GLY A 52 -8.62 -4.78 -6.54
N PRO A 53 -8.06 -6.00 -6.47
CA PRO A 53 -7.33 -6.46 -5.28
C PRO A 53 -6.01 -5.71 -5.07
N GLU A 54 -5.31 -5.37 -6.15
CA GLU A 54 -3.92 -4.89 -6.13
C GLU A 54 -3.77 -3.50 -6.78
N HIS A 55 -4.87 -2.89 -7.20
CA HIS A 55 -4.86 -1.65 -7.98
C HIS A 55 -6.04 -0.78 -7.58
N VAL A 56 -5.77 0.52 -7.46
CA VAL A 56 -6.80 1.54 -7.26
C VAL A 56 -7.08 2.23 -8.58
N TYR A 57 -8.35 2.48 -8.86
CA TYR A 57 -8.82 3.08 -10.10
C TYR A 57 -9.64 4.34 -9.83
N ASP A 58 -9.73 5.20 -10.83
CA ASP A 58 -10.70 6.28 -10.85
C ASP A 58 -12.14 5.74 -10.82
N SER A 59 -13.04 6.53 -10.23
CA SER A 59 -14.48 6.33 -10.37
C SER A 59 -15.02 7.22 -11.49
N TYR A 60 -16.10 6.81 -12.14
CA TYR A 60 -16.65 7.51 -13.29
C TYR A 60 -18.13 7.84 -13.09
N ILE A 61 -18.50 9.08 -13.39
CA ILE A 61 -19.90 9.47 -13.56
C ILE A 61 -20.29 9.19 -15.00
N LEU A 62 -21.32 8.37 -15.17
CA LEU A 62 -21.96 8.08 -16.46
C LEU A 62 -23.32 8.79 -16.48
N GLN A 63 -23.43 9.81 -17.31
CA GLN A 63 -24.67 10.56 -17.49
C GLN A 63 -25.32 10.16 -18.81
N ILE A 64 -26.46 9.47 -18.73
CA ILE A 64 -27.23 9.00 -19.89
C ILE A 64 -28.40 9.95 -20.10
N ALA A 65 -28.39 10.62 -21.25
CA ALA A 65 -29.41 11.60 -21.63
C ALA A 65 -29.91 11.32 -23.05
N GLU A 66 -31.12 11.78 -23.32
CA GLU A 66 -31.64 11.84 -24.68
C GLU A 66 -31.02 13.03 -25.41
N GLN A 67 -30.61 12.82 -26.65
CA GLN A 67 -30.16 13.86 -27.54
C GLN A 67 -30.99 13.77 -28.81
N GLU A 68 -31.72 14.84 -29.12
CA GLU A 68 -32.36 15.01 -30.40
C GLU A 68 -31.30 15.19 -31.49
N SER A 69 -31.45 14.43 -32.57
CA SER A 69 -30.63 14.54 -33.77
C SER A 69 -31.54 14.57 -34.98
N LYS A 70 -30.98 14.88 -36.15
CA LYS A 70 -31.74 14.94 -37.41
C LYS A 70 -32.44 13.62 -37.73
N ASP A 71 -31.89 12.51 -37.25
CA ASP A 71 -32.38 11.15 -37.46
C ASP A 71 -33.31 10.65 -36.33
N GLY A 72 -33.70 11.53 -35.40
CA GLY A 72 -34.56 11.23 -34.26
C GLY A 72 -33.86 11.31 -32.90
N THR A 73 -34.56 10.88 -31.85
CA THR A 73 -34.08 10.91 -30.47
C THR A 73 -33.24 9.67 -30.17
N ARG A 74 -32.00 9.87 -29.73
CA ARG A 74 -31.09 8.78 -29.30
C ARG A 74 -30.58 9.00 -27.90
N LEU A 75 -30.26 7.92 -27.20
CA LEU A 75 -29.56 8.00 -25.93
C LEU A 75 -28.06 8.22 -26.17
N VAL A 76 -27.48 9.16 -25.43
CA VAL A 76 -26.05 9.44 -25.41
C VAL A 76 -25.53 9.33 -23.98
N CYS A 77 -24.30 8.86 -23.84
CA CYS A 77 -23.62 8.76 -22.55
C CYS A 77 -22.45 9.73 -22.49
N LYS A 78 -22.52 10.70 -21.57
CA LYS A 78 -21.39 11.55 -21.20
C LYS A 78 -20.67 10.93 -20.01
N LYS A 79 -19.35 10.81 -20.11
CA LYS A 79 -18.50 10.15 -19.11
C LYS A 79 -17.58 11.19 -18.49
N ARG A 80 -17.47 11.19 -17.16
CA ARG A 80 -16.55 12.06 -16.43
C ARG A 80 -15.85 11.29 -15.32
N ILE A 81 -14.62 11.65 -15.02
CA ILE A 81 -13.94 11.15 -13.82
C ILE A 81 -14.57 11.81 -12.60
N PHE A 82 -14.83 11.05 -11.55
CA PHE A 82 -15.30 11.58 -10.28
C PHE A 82 -14.11 12.05 -9.44
N ASP A 83 -14.10 13.32 -9.06
CA ASP A 83 -13.06 13.88 -8.20
C ASP A 83 -13.49 13.80 -6.73
N PHE A 84 -12.85 12.89 -5.99
CA PHE A 84 -13.11 12.71 -4.55
C PHE A 84 -12.67 13.90 -3.68
N LYS A 85 -11.74 14.75 -4.16
CA LYS A 85 -11.29 15.92 -3.40
C LYS A 85 -12.34 17.02 -3.40
N THR A 86 -12.97 17.23 -4.55
CA THR A 86 -13.97 18.30 -4.74
C THR A 86 -15.41 17.81 -4.62
N GLY A 87 -15.63 16.49 -4.66
CA GLY A 87 -16.95 15.87 -4.68
C GLY A 87 -17.74 16.15 -5.97
N LYS A 88 -17.05 16.60 -7.03
CA LYS A 88 -17.68 17.08 -8.28
C LYS A 88 -17.21 16.27 -9.49
N PRO A 89 -17.97 16.32 -10.61
CA PRO A 89 -17.49 15.77 -11.87
C PRO A 89 -16.23 16.49 -12.34
N GLY A 90 -15.15 15.74 -12.54
CA GLY A 90 -13.87 16.20 -13.07
C GLY A 90 -13.81 16.11 -14.60
N ALA A 91 -12.67 15.65 -15.11
CA ALA A 91 -12.36 15.63 -16.54
C ALA A 91 -13.36 14.79 -17.36
N ILE A 92 -13.67 15.27 -18.57
CA ILE A 92 -14.54 14.58 -19.53
C ILE A 92 -13.74 13.47 -20.21
N VAL A 93 -14.33 12.28 -20.30
CA VAL A 93 -13.75 11.12 -20.97
C VAL A 93 -14.45 10.91 -22.31
N ASN A 94 -13.80 11.33 -23.39
CA ASN A 94 -14.38 11.34 -24.73
C ASN A 94 -14.00 10.08 -25.54
N SER A 95 -14.38 8.91 -25.03
CA SER A 95 -14.10 7.62 -25.68
C SER A 95 -15.34 6.73 -25.69
N TYR A 96 -15.55 6.01 -26.81
CA TYR A 96 -16.62 5.03 -26.95
C TYR A 96 -16.44 3.88 -25.95
N VAL A 97 -15.24 3.28 -25.92
CA VAL A 97 -14.85 2.28 -24.90
C VAL A 97 -14.28 3.01 -23.68
N LEU A 98 -14.81 2.71 -22.50
CA LEU A 98 -14.27 3.24 -21.25
C LEU A 98 -12.99 2.48 -20.87
N ASN A 99 -11.84 3.04 -21.19
CA ASN A 99 -10.54 2.50 -20.80
C ASN A 99 -10.19 2.97 -19.39
N ILE A 100 -10.14 2.02 -18.45
CA ILE A 100 -9.91 2.27 -17.03
C ILE A 100 -8.48 1.86 -16.72
N LYS A 101 -7.64 2.84 -16.41
CA LYS A 101 -6.23 2.62 -16.04
C LYS A 101 -6.08 2.69 -14.52
N PRO A 102 -5.16 1.91 -13.93
CA PRO A 102 -4.87 2.02 -12.51
C PRO A 102 -4.21 3.37 -12.22
N LEU A 103 -4.60 3.99 -11.12
CA LEU A 103 -3.95 5.17 -10.57
C LEU A 103 -2.61 4.79 -9.93
N TYR A 104 -2.63 3.71 -9.15
CA TYR A 104 -1.46 3.13 -8.50
C TYR A 104 -1.75 1.67 -8.12
N SER A 105 -0.69 0.89 -7.91
CA SER A 105 -0.79 -0.44 -7.34
C SER A 105 -0.73 -0.38 -5.82
N THR A 106 -1.56 -1.17 -5.15
CA THR A 106 -1.55 -1.36 -3.69
C THR A 106 -0.62 -2.48 -3.25
N LYS A 107 0.06 -3.16 -4.20
CA LYS A 107 1.27 -3.93 -3.89
C LYS A 107 2.38 -2.95 -3.49
N ALA A 108 2.26 -2.43 -2.27
CA ALA A 108 3.40 -1.93 -1.54
C ALA A 108 4.39 -3.09 -1.45
N GLU A 109 5.57 -2.93 -2.06
CA GLU A 109 6.91 -3.40 -1.63
C GLU A 109 7.01 -4.48 -0.50
N SER A 110 6.13 -5.48 -0.44
CA SER A 110 6.12 -6.47 0.64
C SER A 110 6.97 -7.70 0.32
N ASP A 111 7.90 -7.59 -0.63
CA ASP A 111 8.86 -8.64 -0.96
C ASP A 111 10.32 -8.20 -0.75
N ASN A 112 10.58 -6.98 -0.28
CA ASN A 112 11.93 -6.54 0.12
C ASN A 112 12.08 -6.49 1.64
N TYR A 113 11.66 -7.54 2.34
CA TYR A 113 12.32 -7.89 3.60
C TYR A 113 13.65 -8.55 3.26
N ASP A 114 14.58 -7.78 2.69
CA ASP A 114 15.98 -8.17 2.65
C ASP A 114 16.44 -8.21 4.11
N GLY A 115 16.48 -9.42 4.70
CA GLY A 115 16.78 -9.62 6.11
C GLY A 115 18.09 -8.95 6.52
N LEU A 116 19.02 -8.78 5.59
CA LEU A 116 20.27 -8.03 5.80
C LEU A 116 20.02 -6.54 6.01
N GLN A 117 19.14 -5.89 5.25
CA GLN A 117 18.85 -4.47 5.43
C GLN A 117 18.11 -4.20 6.74
N ASN A 118 17.26 -5.12 7.18
CA ASN A 118 16.58 -5.02 8.46
C ASN A 118 17.53 -5.28 9.64
N LEU A 119 18.54 -6.15 9.49
CA LEU A 119 19.61 -6.31 10.48
C LEU A 119 20.52 -5.07 10.53
N LEU A 120 20.88 -4.50 9.36
CA LEU A 120 21.67 -3.28 9.28
C LEU A 120 20.91 -2.05 9.83
N SER A 121 19.58 -2.03 9.74
CA SER A 121 18.76 -0.96 10.34
C SER A 121 18.74 -1.05 11.87
N LEU A 122 18.78 -2.26 12.45
CA LEU A 122 18.90 -2.46 13.90
C LEU A 122 20.23 -1.94 14.45
N LEU A 123 21.33 -2.04 13.69
CA LEU A 123 22.63 -1.43 14.06
C LEU A 123 22.60 0.10 14.09
N LYS A 124 21.57 0.75 13.52
CA LYS A 124 21.39 2.21 13.63
C LYS A 124 20.70 2.63 14.93
N ASN A 125 20.20 1.68 15.73
CA ASN A 125 19.59 1.96 17.03
C ASN A 125 20.65 1.95 18.14
N PRO A 126 20.88 3.08 18.84
CA PRO A 126 21.87 3.18 19.91
C PRO A 126 21.65 2.18 21.04
N LEU A 127 20.38 1.88 21.39
CA LEU A 127 20.06 0.93 22.46
C LEU A 127 20.42 -0.51 22.09
N VAL A 128 20.31 -0.86 20.81
CA VAL A 128 20.66 -2.19 20.29
C VAL A 128 22.19 -2.36 20.25
N LEU A 129 22.92 -1.31 19.88
CA LEU A 129 24.39 -1.34 19.93
C LEU A 129 24.90 -1.51 21.36
N ILE A 130 24.33 -0.76 22.31
CA ILE A 130 24.69 -0.84 23.72
C ILE A 130 24.39 -2.25 24.27
N SER A 131 23.24 -2.83 23.93
CA SER A 131 22.90 -4.18 24.37
C SER A 131 23.83 -5.23 23.77
N ALA A 132 24.16 -5.12 22.48
CA ALA A 132 25.10 -6.01 21.80
C ALA A 132 26.50 -5.95 22.39
N VAL A 133 27.02 -4.74 22.67
CA VAL A 133 28.31 -4.55 23.34
C VAL A 133 28.30 -5.14 24.75
N SER A 134 27.24 -4.93 25.52
CA SER A 134 27.12 -5.45 26.89
C SER A 134 27.12 -6.98 26.91
N LEU A 135 26.41 -7.61 25.98
CA LEU A 135 26.43 -9.06 25.81
C LEU A 135 27.81 -9.54 25.38
N GLY A 136 28.45 -8.87 24.42
CA GLY A 136 29.80 -9.21 23.98
C GLY A 136 30.84 -9.17 25.10
N ILE A 137 30.82 -8.11 25.92
CA ILE A 137 31.68 -7.98 27.10
C ILE A 137 31.45 -9.14 28.08
N THR A 138 30.19 -9.53 28.31
CA THR A 138 29.86 -10.65 29.21
C THR A 138 30.50 -11.98 28.78
N PHE A 139 30.64 -12.22 27.48
CA PHE A 139 31.29 -13.42 26.94
C PHE A 139 32.81 -13.33 26.83
N VAL A 140 33.34 -12.13 26.62
CA VAL A 140 34.80 -11.90 26.44
C VAL A 140 35.52 -11.74 27.77
N LEU A 141 34.88 -11.14 28.79
CA LEU A 141 35.49 -10.91 30.10
C LEU A 141 36.05 -12.18 30.76
N PRO A 142 35.35 -13.34 30.76
CA PRO A 142 35.90 -14.58 31.31
C PRO A 142 37.19 -15.03 30.61
N MET A 143 37.29 -14.88 29.28
CA MET A 143 38.49 -15.25 28.52
C MET A 143 39.67 -14.30 28.78
N LEU A 144 39.39 -13.02 29.04
CA LEU A 144 40.41 -12.05 29.43
C LEU A 144 40.90 -12.31 30.87
N GLN A 145 40.01 -12.69 31.78
CA GLN A 145 40.36 -13.03 33.16
C GLN A 145 41.30 -14.23 33.27
N GLU A 146 41.17 -15.20 32.37
CA GLU A 146 42.03 -16.39 32.33
C GLU A 146 43.42 -16.11 31.72
N SER A 147 43.58 -15.01 30.98
CA SER A 147 44.80 -14.71 30.21
C SER A 147 45.57 -13.48 30.70
N LEU A 148 45.02 -12.69 31.62
CA LEU A 148 45.63 -11.47 32.16
C LEU A 148 46.07 -11.66 33.61
N ASP A 149 47.23 -11.09 33.97
CA ASP A 149 47.72 -11.04 35.34
C ASP A 149 46.87 -10.10 36.22
N ALA A 150 46.88 -10.31 37.54
CA ALA A 150 45.98 -9.66 38.51
C ALA A 150 46.00 -8.12 38.47
N GLU A 151 47.13 -7.50 38.14
CA GLU A 151 47.28 -6.05 38.04
C GLU A 151 46.52 -5.46 36.83
N ALA A 152 46.52 -6.14 35.69
CA ALA A 152 45.80 -5.71 34.49
C ALA A 152 44.27 -5.86 34.65
N MET A 153 43.83 -6.79 35.50
CA MET A 153 42.41 -6.98 35.82
C MET A 153 41.85 -5.87 36.73
N GLU A 154 42.67 -5.32 37.63
CA GLU A 154 42.29 -4.17 38.47
C GLU A 154 42.09 -2.89 37.62
N GLU A 155 42.89 -2.66 36.59
CA GLU A 155 42.77 -1.48 35.73
C GLU A 155 41.47 -1.50 34.89
N ILE A 156 41.06 -2.68 34.41
CA ILE A 156 39.83 -2.87 33.62
C ILE A 156 38.57 -2.71 34.48
N THR A 157 38.58 -3.28 35.69
CA THR A 157 37.42 -3.22 36.62
C THR A 157 37.30 -1.86 37.32
N GLY A 158 38.42 -1.15 37.52
CA GLY A 158 38.46 0.20 38.08
C GLY A 158 37.94 1.31 37.15
N SER A 159 37.76 1.03 35.86
CA SER A 159 37.40 2.02 34.84
C SER A 159 35.92 2.01 34.44
N ILE A 160 35.06 1.25 35.13
CA ILE A 160 33.61 1.23 34.86
C ILE A 160 32.98 2.55 35.35
N PRO A 161 32.36 3.37 34.47
CA PRO A 161 31.78 4.64 34.87
C PRO A 161 30.47 4.41 35.63
N GLY A 162 30.58 4.31 36.96
CA GLY A 162 29.43 4.28 37.86
C GLY A 162 29.63 3.36 39.07
N GLY A 163 30.16 3.91 40.16
CA GLY A 163 29.90 3.38 41.50
C GLY A 163 31.13 3.08 42.36
N LYS A 164 31.60 4.08 43.11
CA LYS A 164 32.20 3.82 44.43
C LYS A 164 31.05 3.49 45.39
N LEU A 165 30.80 2.21 45.66
CA LEU A 165 30.02 1.82 46.84
C LEU A 165 30.97 1.65 48.02
N SER A 166 31.17 2.75 48.74
CA SER A 166 31.78 2.76 50.05
C SER A 166 30.81 2.15 51.06
N PHE A 167 30.94 0.86 51.38
CA PHE A 167 30.31 0.30 52.58
C PHE A 167 31.25 0.48 53.76
N LYS A 168 30.87 1.38 54.67
CA LYS A 168 31.51 1.54 55.97
C LYS A 168 30.76 0.62 56.96
N PRO A 169 31.43 -0.29 57.69
CA PRO A 169 30.77 -1.03 58.76
C PRO A 169 30.70 -0.12 59.99
N GLU A 170 29.51 0.11 60.53
CA GLU A 170 29.35 0.61 61.89
C GLU A 170 29.36 -0.58 62.87
N ALA A 171 30.02 -0.35 64.00
CA ALA A 171 30.17 -1.26 65.13
C ALA A 171 28.95 -1.24 66.05
#